data_AF-A0A9Q2WL10-F1
#
_entry.id   AF-A0A9Q2WL10-F1
#
_cell.length_a   1.000
_cell.length_b   1.000
_cell.length_c   1.000
_cell.angle_alpha   90.00
_cell.angle_beta   90.00
_cell.angle_gamma   90.00
#
_symmetry.space_group_name_H-M   'P 1'
#
loop_
_entity.id
_entity.type
_entity.pdbx_description
1 polymer ?
#
loop_
_entity_poly.entity_id
_entity_poly.type
_entity_poly.pdbx_seq_one_letter_code
_entity_poly.pdbx_strand_id
1 'polypeptide(L)'
;MHLYSENLAIEIANYYRNLSLGHGVIPKVFTLVNAEGDQYLFFIDDLRMEKQEETQFLSYIVQTHDAVSYARGTLIILDKKQELIEFAVIDRDSSEAIVCSAELTRDMDEKPIGLTEFEKTLVPKGSIVFNGLFDPIKLSDQTIEDYEGLWDEMKSKILHRSMAI
;
A
#
# COMPACT_ATOMS: atom_id res chain seq x y z
N MET A 1 -0.94 -15.26 13.31
CA MET A 1 0.53 -15.30 13.06
C MET A 1 0.80 -14.32 11.93
N HIS A 2 1.33 -13.13 12.24
CA HIS A 2 1.44 -11.98 11.32
C HIS A 2 2.68 -12.02 10.40
N LEU A 3 3.20 -13.20 10.06
CA LEU A 3 4.51 -13.31 9.41
C LEU A 3 4.58 -12.52 8.09
N TYR A 4 3.56 -12.65 7.24
CA TYR A 4 3.48 -11.89 5.99
C TYR A 4 3.37 -10.40 6.24
N SER A 5 2.53 -9.96 7.20
CA SER A 5 2.33 -8.54 7.46
C SER A 5 3.55 -7.87 8.08
N GLU A 6 4.29 -8.56 8.95
CA GLU A 6 5.55 -8.09 9.53
C GLU A 6 6.63 -7.97 8.46
N ASN A 7 6.79 -9.00 7.62
CA ASN A 7 7.73 -8.95 6.50
C ASN A 7 7.38 -7.83 5.53
N LEU A 8 6.10 -7.72 5.17
CA LEU A 8 5.59 -6.67 4.29
C LEU A 8 5.83 -5.28 4.86
N ALA A 9 5.68 -5.08 6.16
CA ALA A 9 5.97 -3.81 6.81
C ALA A 9 7.45 -3.41 6.69
N ILE A 10 8.36 -4.35 6.97
CA ILE A 10 9.81 -4.11 6.83
C ILE A 10 10.18 -3.79 5.38
N GLU A 11 9.60 -4.51 4.43
CA GLU A 11 9.88 -4.32 3.01
C GLU A 11 9.43 -2.97 2.49
N ILE A 12 8.22 -2.53 2.85
CA ILE A 12 7.68 -1.24 2.42
C ILE A 12 8.46 -0.09 3.07
N ALA A 13 8.86 -0.24 4.34
CA ALA A 13 9.72 0.75 5.00
C ALA A 13 11.05 0.93 4.24
N ASN A 14 11.71 -0.18 3.87
CA ASN A 14 12.93 -0.16 3.06
C ASN A 14 12.69 0.44 1.67
N TYR A 15 11.55 0.12 1.05
CA TYR A 15 11.18 0.65 -0.26
C TYR A 15 11.03 2.18 -0.22
N TYR A 16 10.28 2.70 0.75
CA TYR A 16 10.12 4.15 0.94
C TYR A 16 11.44 4.86 1.23
N ARG A 17 12.31 4.26 2.06
CA ARG A 17 13.64 4.82 2.33
C ARG A 17 14.47 4.94 1.05
N ASN A 18 14.51 3.88 0.25
CA ASN A 18 15.28 3.87 -1.00
C ASN A 18 14.74 4.86 -2.02
N LEU A 19 13.41 4.95 -2.18
CA LEU A 19 12.80 5.88 -3.13
C LEU A 19 12.94 7.34 -2.70
N SER A 20 12.69 7.63 -1.42
CA SER A 20 12.77 9.01 -0.91
C SER A 20 14.21 9.53 -0.95
N LEU A 21 15.16 8.81 -0.34
CA LEU A 21 16.54 9.29 -0.22
C LEU A 21 17.38 9.04 -1.48
N GLY A 22 17.12 7.94 -2.20
CA GLY A 22 17.86 7.58 -3.40
C GLY A 22 17.37 8.30 -4.65
N HIS A 23 16.06 8.57 -4.75
CA HIS A 23 15.44 9.09 -5.96
C HIS A 23 14.63 10.37 -5.76
N GLY A 24 14.46 10.85 -4.52
CA GLY A 24 13.73 12.08 -4.23
C GLY A 24 12.22 11.98 -4.42
N VAL A 25 11.66 10.77 -4.49
CA VAL A 25 10.24 10.54 -4.78
C VAL A 25 9.53 9.85 -3.63
N ILE A 26 8.25 10.17 -3.44
CA ILE A 26 7.41 9.62 -2.38
C ILE A 26 6.06 9.21 -2.98
N PRO A 27 6.00 8.02 -3.62
CA PRO A 27 4.78 7.58 -4.29
C PRO A 27 3.73 7.08 -3.30
N LYS A 28 2.46 7.12 -3.70
CA LYS A 28 1.44 6.30 -3.06
C LYS A 28 1.58 4.88 -3.56
N VAL A 29 1.88 3.96 -2.65
CA VAL A 29 2.09 2.54 -2.99
C VAL A 29 0.90 1.72 -2.54
N PHE A 30 0.57 0.72 -3.36
CA PHE A 30 -0.27 -0.41 -2.94
C PHE A 30 0.54 -1.69 -3.11
N THR A 31 0.40 -2.60 -2.17
CA THR A 31 0.93 -3.94 -2.32
C THR A 31 0.05 -4.96 -1.62
N LEU A 32 -0.02 -6.15 -2.18
CA LEU A 32 -0.72 -7.29 -1.58
C LEU A 32 0.16 -8.53 -1.65
N VAL A 33 -0.10 -9.47 -0.75
CA VAL A 33 0.44 -10.82 -0.74
C VAL A 33 -0.73 -11.80 -0.73
N ASN A 34 -0.73 -12.76 -1.65
CA ASN A 34 -1.76 -13.80 -1.71
C ASN A 34 -1.41 -15.05 -0.89
N ALA A 35 -2.35 -15.99 -0.82
CA ALA A 35 -2.18 -17.25 -0.10
C ALA A 35 -1.04 -18.14 -0.64
N GLU A 36 -0.62 -17.93 -1.89
CA GLU A 36 0.50 -18.63 -2.53
C GLU A 36 1.86 -17.97 -2.24
N GLY A 37 1.86 -16.82 -1.54
CA GLY A 37 3.06 -16.05 -1.25
C GLY A 37 3.48 -15.10 -2.37
N ASP A 38 2.70 -14.96 -3.44
CA ASP A 38 2.96 -13.97 -4.48
C ASP A 38 2.62 -12.57 -4.01
N GLN A 39 3.60 -11.68 -4.15
CA GLN A 39 3.52 -10.28 -3.83
C GLN A 39 3.43 -9.44 -5.10
N TYR A 40 2.48 -8.51 -5.10
CA TYR A 40 2.29 -7.51 -6.14
C TYR A 40 2.48 -6.13 -5.51
N LEU A 41 3.26 -5.26 -6.14
CA LEU A 41 3.45 -3.87 -5.74
C LEU A 41 3.32 -2.95 -6.94
N PHE A 42 2.53 -1.89 -6.80
CA PHE A 42 2.33 -0.87 -7.83
C PHE A 42 2.03 0.50 -7.22
N PHE A 43 2.11 1.54 -8.05
CA PHE A 43 1.79 2.90 -7.66
C PHE A 43 0.31 3.21 -7.89
N ILE A 44 -0.33 3.74 -6.86
CA ILE A 44 -1.74 4.15 -6.91
C ILE A 44 -1.89 5.39 -7.78
N ASP A 45 -0.89 6.29 -7.76
CA ASP A 45 -0.92 7.53 -8.54
C ASP A 45 -0.96 7.27 -10.07
N ASP A 46 -0.58 6.07 -10.53
CA ASP A 46 -0.66 5.67 -11.94
C ASP A 46 -2.08 5.27 -12.39
N LEU A 47 -3.01 5.00 -11.47
CA LEU A 47 -4.37 4.56 -11.79
C LEU A 47 -5.20 5.67 -12.42
N ARG A 48 -4.99 6.94 -12.00
CA ARG A 48 -5.74 8.11 -12.49
C ARG A 48 -7.27 7.98 -12.37
N MET A 49 -7.74 7.37 -11.28
CA MET A 49 -9.16 7.14 -11.01
C MET A 49 -9.64 8.03 -9.86
N GLU A 50 -10.95 8.22 -9.76
CA GLU A 50 -11.56 8.86 -8.60
C GLU A 50 -11.42 7.96 -7.36
N LYS A 51 -11.34 8.54 -6.17
CA LYS A 51 -11.03 7.81 -4.92
C LYS A 51 -11.95 6.62 -4.65
N GLN A 52 -13.24 6.75 -4.97
CA GLN A 52 -14.21 5.68 -4.78
C GLN A 52 -13.97 4.52 -5.75
N GLU A 53 -13.69 4.85 -7.01
CA GLU A 53 -13.41 3.90 -8.07
C GLU A 53 -12.07 3.18 -7.85
N GLU A 54 -11.05 3.93 -7.42
CA GLU A 54 -9.77 3.39 -6.96
C GLU A 54 -9.97 2.38 -5.83
N THR A 55 -10.79 2.72 -4.84
CA THR A 55 -11.08 1.79 -3.72
C THR A 55 -11.78 0.53 -4.21
N GLN A 56 -12.73 0.64 -5.13
CA GLN A 56 -13.41 -0.52 -5.73
C GLN A 56 -12.45 -1.39 -6.55
N PHE A 57 -11.57 -0.78 -7.34
CA PHE A 57 -10.54 -1.50 -8.08
C PHE A 57 -9.58 -2.22 -7.13
N LEU A 58 -9.09 -1.57 -6.09
CA LEU A 58 -8.22 -2.22 -5.10
C LEU A 58 -8.92 -3.37 -4.37
N SER A 59 -10.20 -3.22 -4.02
CA SER A 59 -11.01 -4.32 -3.47
C SER A 59 -11.16 -5.48 -4.47
N TYR A 60 -11.37 -5.18 -5.76
CA TYR A 60 -11.45 -6.18 -6.81
C TYR A 60 -10.15 -6.98 -6.89
N ILE A 61 -9.00 -6.31 -6.95
CA ILE A 61 -7.68 -6.97 -7.02
C ILE A 61 -7.40 -7.80 -5.76
N VAL A 62 -7.71 -7.29 -4.57
CA VAL A 62 -7.60 -8.03 -3.30
C VAL A 62 -8.41 -9.34 -3.31
N GLN A 63 -9.61 -9.32 -3.91
CA GLN A 63 -10.49 -10.48 -3.99
C GLN A 63 -10.06 -11.45 -5.09
N THR A 64 -9.74 -10.94 -6.29
CA THR A 64 -9.32 -11.74 -7.45
C THR A 64 -8.02 -12.50 -7.18
N HIS A 65 -7.10 -11.91 -6.42
CA HIS A 65 -5.84 -12.55 -6.06
C HIS A 65 -5.88 -13.34 -4.76
N ASP A 66 -7.04 -13.48 -4.10
CA ASP A 66 -7.16 -14.12 -2.78
C ASP A 66 -6.09 -13.63 -1.78
N ALA A 67 -6.00 -12.31 -1.63
CA ALA A 67 -4.99 -11.68 -0.78
C ALA A 67 -5.17 -12.13 0.69
N VAL A 68 -4.05 -12.40 1.37
CA VAL A 68 -4.01 -12.67 2.81
C VAL A 68 -3.58 -11.43 3.60
N SER A 69 -2.79 -10.55 2.96
CA SER A 69 -2.43 -9.25 3.51
C SER A 69 -2.27 -8.22 2.40
N TYR A 70 -2.56 -6.97 2.70
CA TYR A 70 -2.24 -5.84 1.83
C TYR A 70 -1.72 -4.66 2.64
N ALA A 71 -1.07 -3.74 1.95
CA ALA A 71 -0.62 -2.49 2.52
C ALA A 71 -0.85 -1.33 1.55
N ARG A 72 -1.10 -0.17 2.14
CA ARG A 72 -1.28 1.08 1.40
C ARG A 72 -0.54 2.19 2.12
N GLY A 73 0.29 2.91 1.36
CA GLY A 73 1.09 4.03 1.86
C GLY A 73 0.72 5.36 1.25
N THR A 74 0.93 6.44 2.01
CA THR A 74 0.68 7.81 1.60
C THR A 74 1.63 8.78 2.31
N LEU A 75 1.80 9.97 1.73
CA LEU A 75 2.36 11.14 2.41
C LEU A 75 1.27 11.81 3.25
N ILE A 76 1.58 12.15 4.50
CA ILE A 76 0.72 12.90 5.42
C ILE A 76 1.42 14.23 5.75
N ILE A 77 0.71 15.34 5.55
CA ILE A 77 1.20 16.69 5.87
C ILE A 77 0.47 17.18 7.12
N LEU A 78 1.22 17.48 8.18
CA LEU A 78 0.68 17.98 9.45
C LEU A 78 0.81 19.52 9.56
N ASP A 79 0.05 20.11 10.50
CA ASP A 79 -0.12 21.56 10.67
C ASP A 79 1.18 22.37 10.84
N LYS A 80 2.29 21.74 11.24
CA LYS A 80 3.60 22.39 11.45
C LYS A 80 4.59 22.21 10.29
N LYS A 81 4.13 21.85 9.09
CA LYS A 81 4.97 21.39 7.96
C LYS A 81 5.82 20.15 8.30
N GLN A 82 5.41 19.41 9.32
CA GLN A 82 5.95 18.08 9.56
C GLN A 82 5.29 17.15 8.54
N GLU A 83 6.11 16.54 7.71
CA GLU A 83 5.67 15.54 6.74
C GLU A 83 5.99 14.16 7.29
N LEU A 84 5.01 13.26 7.24
CA LEU A 84 5.18 11.86 7.58
C LEU A 84 4.97 11.03 6.32
N ILE A 85 5.83 10.04 6.12
CA ILE A 85 5.47 8.90 5.27
C ILE A 85 4.78 7.91 6.19
N GLU A 86 3.54 7.55 5.88
CA GLU A 86 2.77 6.57 6.65
C GLU A 86 2.20 5.50 5.73
N PHE A 87 2.26 4.25 6.17
CA PHE A 87 1.54 3.17 5.55
C PHE A 87 0.95 2.25 6.61
N ALA A 88 -0.16 1.59 6.27
CA ALA A 88 -0.73 0.56 7.11
C ALA A 88 -0.73 -0.77 6.37
N VAL A 89 -0.40 -1.84 7.10
CA VAL A 89 -0.50 -3.23 6.67
C VAL A 89 -1.68 -3.86 7.37
N ILE A 90 -2.54 -4.47 6.57
CA ILE A 90 -3.77 -5.11 6.99
C ILE A 90 -3.69 -6.58 6.65
N ASP A 91 -3.95 -7.39 7.66
CA ASP A 91 -4.05 -8.85 7.57
C ASP A 91 -5.53 -9.24 7.59
N ARG A 92 -5.92 -10.18 6.73
CA ARG A 92 -7.30 -10.61 6.56
C ARG A 92 -7.92 -11.08 7.88
N ASP A 93 -7.17 -11.90 8.62
CA ASP A 93 -7.65 -12.62 9.80
C ASP A 93 -7.31 -11.89 11.11
N SER A 94 -6.59 -10.77 11.04
CA SER A 94 -6.24 -9.95 12.19
C SER A 94 -7.32 -8.92 12.53
N SER A 95 -7.52 -8.70 13.83
CA SER A 95 -8.27 -7.55 14.36
C SER A 95 -7.44 -6.27 14.46
N GLU A 96 -6.12 -6.38 14.35
CA GLU A 96 -5.16 -5.30 14.41
C GLU A 96 -4.52 -5.04 13.04
N ALA A 97 -4.13 -3.79 12.79
CA ALA A 97 -3.32 -3.38 11.66
C ALA A 97 -1.95 -2.91 12.18
N ILE A 98 -0.92 -3.10 11.36
CA ILE A 98 0.40 -2.52 11.60
C ILE A 98 0.44 -1.18 10.89
N VAL A 99 0.67 -0.09 11.62
CA VAL A 99 0.93 1.23 11.06
C VAL A 99 2.41 1.53 11.21
N CYS A 100 3.03 1.95 10.12
CA CYS A 100 4.42 2.37 10.08
C CYS A 100 4.49 3.83 9.64
N SER A 101 5.15 4.65 10.45
CA SER A 101 5.29 6.08 10.20
C SER A 101 6.74 6.52 10.36
N ALA A 102 7.22 7.38 9.46
CA ALA A 102 8.55 7.98 9.54
C ALA A 102 8.49 9.47 9.22
N GLU A 103 9.25 10.27 9.97
CA GLU A 103 9.36 11.70 9.73
C GLU A 103 10.25 11.98 8.52
N LEU A 104 9.71 12.75 7.59
CA LEU A 104 10.39 13.18 6.39
C LEU A 104 10.95 14.59 6.60
N THR A 105 12.24 14.75 6.32
CA THR A 105 12.92 16.04 6.28
C THR A 105 13.21 16.42 4.83
N ARG A 106 12.81 17.63 4.43
CA ARG A 106 13.13 18.22 3.13
C ARG A 106 14.08 19.41 3.26
N ASP A 107 14.83 19.67 2.21
CA ASP A 107 15.60 20.92 2.08
C ASP A 107 14.73 22.08 1.58
N MET A 108 15.37 23.21 1.29
CA MET A 108 14.70 24.43 0.81
C MET A 108 14.10 24.28 -0.60
N ASP A 109 14.53 23.29 -1.37
CA ASP A 109 14.04 22.99 -2.72
C ASP A 109 12.98 21.87 -2.69
N GLU A 110 12.43 21.57 -1.52
CA GLU A 110 11.47 20.49 -1.26
C GLU A 110 12.01 19.09 -1.59
N LYS A 111 13.33 18.91 -1.68
CA LYS A 111 13.91 17.59 -1.92
C LYS A 111 13.99 16.80 -0.62
N PRO A 112 13.57 15.52 -0.59
CA PRO A 112 13.83 14.64 0.54
C PRO A 112 15.32 14.53 0.84
N ILE A 113 15.73 14.87 2.07
CA ILE A 113 17.12 14.79 2.54
C ILE A 113 17.30 13.93 3.80
N GLY A 114 16.20 13.59 4.48
CA GLY A 114 16.23 12.75 5.66
C GLY A 114 14.91 12.02 5.86
N LEU A 115 15.01 10.80 6.39
CA LEU A 115 13.87 9.98 6.79
C LEU A 115 14.28 9.24 8.07
N THR A 116 13.46 9.32 9.12
CA THR A 116 13.71 8.56 10.35
C THR A 116 13.57 7.05 10.12
N GLU A 117 13.87 6.24 11.14
CA GLU A 117 13.37 4.87 11.14
C GLU A 117 11.84 4.87 11.17
N PHE A 118 11.23 3.89 10.50
CA PHE A 118 9.79 3.70 10.56
C PHE A 118 9.41 3.12 11.93
N GLU A 119 8.66 3.88 12.70
CA GLU A 119 8.09 3.41 13.95
C GLU A 119 6.89 2.53 13.66
N LYS A 120 6.90 1.31 14.21
CA LYS A 120 5.83 0.33 14.04
C LYS A 120 4.87 0.39 15.23
N THR A 121 3.59 0.63 14.97
CA THR A 121 2.53 0.63 15.97
C THR A 121 1.43 -0.35 15.58
N LEU A 122 0.94 -1.14 16.55
CA LEU A 122 -0.27 -1.92 16.38
C LEU A 122 -1.48 -1.07 16.75
N VAL A 123 -2.46 -1.01 15.86
CA VAL A 123 -3.71 -0.27 16.07
C VAL A 123 -4.91 -1.15 15.71
N PRO A 124 -6.12 -0.88 16.24
CA PRO A 124 -7.31 -1.59 15.82
C PRO A 124 -7.52 -1.45 14.30
N LYS A 125 -7.76 -2.56 13.57
CA LYS A 125 -7.98 -2.54 12.12
C LYS A 125 -9.06 -1.53 11.69
N GLY A 126 -10.11 -1.43 12.50
CA GLY A 126 -11.24 -0.51 12.27
C GLY A 126 -10.88 0.99 12.32
N SER A 127 -9.71 1.38 12.86
CA SER A 127 -9.27 2.78 12.83
C SER A 127 -8.60 3.18 11.51
N ILE A 128 -8.29 2.22 10.63
CA ILE A 128 -7.66 2.50 9.34
C ILE A 128 -8.74 2.80 8.29
N VAL A 129 -8.65 3.95 7.63
CA VAL A 129 -9.67 4.45 6.67
C VAL A 129 -9.93 3.46 5.51
N PHE A 130 -8.91 2.72 5.09
CA PHE A 130 -8.97 1.79 3.95
C PHE A 130 -9.05 0.32 4.37
N ASN A 131 -9.51 0.00 5.58
CA ASN A 131 -9.51 -1.39 6.07
C ASN A 131 -10.47 -2.35 5.36
N GLY A 132 -11.46 -1.82 4.64
CA GLY A 132 -12.56 -2.59 4.05
C GLY A 132 -12.24 -3.27 2.71
N LEU A 133 -10.98 -3.34 2.26
CA LEU A 133 -10.70 -3.93 0.94
C LEU A 133 -11.02 -5.44 0.86
N PHE A 134 -11.06 -6.12 2.00
CA PHE A 134 -11.50 -7.51 2.09
C PHE A 134 -13.03 -7.70 2.07
N ASP A 135 -13.80 -6.62 2.23
CA ASP A 135 -15.25 -6.72 2.25
C ASP A 135 -15.76 -7.11 0.85
N PRO A 136 -16.70 -8.08 0.75
CA PRO A 136 -17.24 -8.49 -0.55
C PRO A 136 -17.82 -7.30 -1.32
N ILE A 137 -17.38 -7.13 -2.56
CA ILE A 137 -17.91 -6.10 -3.44
C ILE A 137 -18.86 -6.73 -4.47
N LYS A 138 -19.88 -5.97 -4.87
CA LYS A 138 -20.75 -6.35 -5.99
C LYS A 138 -20.45 -5.41 -7.14
N LEU A 139 -19.92 -5.97 -8.22
CA LEU A 139 -19.60 -5.25 -9.45
C LEU A 139 -20.52 -5.73 -10.57
N SER A 140 -20.74 -4.87 -11.57
CA SER A 140 -21.39 -5.27 -12.81
C SER A 140 -20.39 -6.02 -13.71
N ASP A 141 -20.88 -6.86 -14.62
CA ASP A 141 -20.00 -7.59 -15.56
C ASP A 141 -19.13 -6.63 -16.37
N GLN A 142 -19.68 -5.49 -16.80
CA GLN A 142 -18.92 -4.45 -17.49
C GLN A 142 -17.77 -3.91 -16.63
N THR A 143 -18.05 -3.63 -15.35
CA THR A 143 -17.02 -3.11 -14.43
C THR A 143 -15.90 -4.13 -14.19
N ILE A 144 -16.26 -5.42 -14.15
CA ILE A 144 -15.26 -6.49 -14.03
C ILE A 144 -14.36 -6.50 -15.27
N GLU A 145 -14.94 -6.47 -16.47
CA GLU A 145 -14.19 -6.43 -17.73
C GLU A 145 -13.27 -5.20 -17.81
N ASP A 146 -13.75 -4.03 -17.39
CA ASP A 146 -12.96 -2.80 -17.36
C ASP A 146 -11.76 -2.92 -16.39
N TYR A 147 -11.97 -3.51 -15.20
CA TYR A 147 -10.92 -3.72 -14.21
C TYR A 147 -9.92 -4.81 -14.63
N GLU A 148 -10.36 -5.86 -15.31
CA GLU A 148 -9.47 -6.87 -15.90
C GLU A 148 -8.56 -6.23 -16.97
N GLY A 149 -9.14 -5.41 -17.85
CA GLY A 149 -8.39 -4.66 -18.85
C GLY A 149 -7.36 -3.73 -18.21
N LEU A 150 -7.75 -2.97 -17.19
CA LEU A 150 -6.84 -2.10 -16.45
C LEU A 150 -5.69 -2.89 -15.78
N TRP A 151 -6.01 -4.02 -15.15
CA TRP A 151 -4.99 -4.88 -14.54
C TRP A 151 -3.98 -5.39 -15.57
N ASP A 152 -4.46 -5.83 -16.73
CA ASP A 152 -3.63 -6.29 -17.83
C ASP A 152 -2.69 -5.20 -18.37
N GLU A 153 -3.19 -3.97 -18.51
CA GLU A 153 -2.37 -2.81 -18.89
C GLU A 153 -1.28 -2.52 -17.84
N MET A 154 -1.62 -2.65 -16.57
CA MET A 154 -0.72 -2.40 -15.45
C MET A 154 0.36 -3.47 -15.26
N LYS A 155 0.22 -4.68 -15.81
CA LYS A 155 1.19 -5.79 -15.63
C LYS A 155 2.64 -5.38 -15.82
N SER A 156 2.92 -4.52 -16.79
CA SER A 156 4.28 -4.03 -17.08
C SER A 156 4.88 -3.11 -16.00
N LYS A 157 4.04 -2.55 -15.13
CA LYS A 157 4.39 -1.62 -14.04
C LYS A 157 4.33 -2.27 -12.66
N ILE A 158 3.78 -3.48 -12.57
CA ILE A 158 3.66 -4.21 -11.31
C ILE A 158 4.98 -4.90 -11.02
N LEU A 159 5.57 -4.60 -9.87
CA LEU A 159 6.64 -5.41 -9.32
C LEU A 159 5.99 -6.68 -8.74
N HIS A 160 6.24 -7.81 -9.40
CA HIS A 160 5.76 -9.12 -9.00
C HIS A 160 6.92 -9.99 -8.51
N ARG A 161 6.77 -10.61 -7.34
CA ARG A 161 7.73 -11.60 -6.83
C ARG A 161 7.06 -12.59 -5.90
N SER A 162 7.65 -13.77 -5.77
CA SER A 162 7.25 -14.76 -4.78
C SER A 162 8.01 -14.51 -3.47
N MET A 163 7.30 -14.43 -2.35
CA MET A 163 7.89 -14.43 -1.02
C MET A 163 8.25 -15.87 -0.65
N ALA A 164 9.55 -16.16 -0.57
CA ALA A 164 10.02 -17.44 -0.06
C ALA A 164 9.53 -17.62 1.39
N ILE A 165 8.72 -18.66 1.62
CA ILE A 165 8.22 -19.07 2.95
C ILE A 165 9.32 -19.76 3.73
#